data_AF-A0A1X2A1Q0-F1
#
_entry.id   AF-A0A1X2A1Q0-F1
#
_cell.length_a   1.000
_cell.length_b   1.000
_cell.length_c   1.000
_cell.angle_alpha   90.00
_cell.angle_beta   90.00
_cell.angle_gamma   90.00
#
_symmetry.space_group_name_H-M   'P 1'
#
loop_
_entity.id
_entity.type
_entity.pdbx_description
1 polymer ?
#
loop_
_entity_poly.entity_id
_entity_poly.type
_entity_poly.pdbx_seq_one_letter_code
_entity_poly.pdbx_strand_id
1 'polypeptide(L)'
;MNSDAGMAWLLADAAERCLTGDQRTMVFVEVGCGESYLAIERILRIVVGNGFPLPTALLAALTEWLGLYVGSPEERLLRDLVIRVRSLGPDFEAG
;
A
#
# COMPACT_ATOMS: atom_id res chain seq x y z
N MET A 1 -7.86 13.69 -1.83
CA MET A 1 -6.98 13.30 -2.95
C MET A 1 -7.33 11.84 -3.21
N ASN A 2 -8.31 11.58 -4.09
CA ASN A 2 -9.04 10.31 -4.15
C ASN A 2 -8.82 9.59 -5.49
N SER A 3 -7.58 9.55 -5.96
CA SER A 3 -7.25 8.82 -7.19
C SER A 3 -6.30 7.67 -6.87
N ASP A 4 -6.46 6.58 -7.60
CA ASP A 4 -5.68 5.37 -7.42
C ASP A 4 -4.19 5.64 -7.65
N ALA A 5 -3.87 6.43 -8.67
CA ALA A 5 -2.49 6.87 -8.93
C ALA A 5 -1.91 7.67 -7.74
N GLY A 6 -2.71 8.55 -7.13
CA GLY A 6 -2.28 9.31 -5.96
C GLY A 6 -1.97 8.41 -4.76
N MET A 7 -2.81 7.40 -4.52
CA MET A 7 -2.58 6.43 -3.45
C MET A 7 -1.35 5.54 -3.74
N ALA A 8 -1.16 5.13 -5.00
CA ALA A 8 0.01 4.38 -5.42
C ALA A 8 1.32 5.15 -5.18
N TRP A 9 1.35 6.45 -5.50
CA TRP A 9 2.51 7.30 -5.24
C TRP A 9 2.82 7.46 -3.75
N LEU A 10 1.80 7.69 -2.91
CA LEU A 10 1.98 7.77 -1.46
C LEU A 10 2.54 6.47 -0.87
N LEU A 11 2.06 5.33 -1.37
CA LEU A 11 2.57 4.02 -0.98
C LEU A 11 4.00 3.78 -1.45
N ALA A 12 4.33 4.17 -2.67
CA ALA A 12 5.68 4.01 -3.22
C ALA A 12 6.71 4.82 -2.44
N ASP A 13 6.35 6.04 -2.04
CA ASP A 13 7.17 6.90 -1.19
C ASP A 13 7.36 6.30 0.21
N ALA A 14 6.27 5.90 0.88
CA ALA A 14 6.36 5.31 2.21
C ALA A 14 7.09 3.96 2.24
N ALA A 15 7.00 3.17 1.17
CA ALA A 15 7.69 1.89 1.03
C ALA A 15 9.08 2.02 0.40
N GLU A 16 9.61 3.23 0.20
CA GLU A 16 10.88 3.49 -0.50
C GLU A 16 12.03 2.59 -0.03
N ARG A 17 12.16 2.44 1.29
CA ARG A 17 13.22 1.66 1.94
C ARG A 17 12.99 0.15 1.91
N CYS A 18 11.76 -0.26 1.61
CA CYS A 18 11.32 -1.65 1.52
C CYS A 18 11.41 -2.19 0.09
N LEU A 19 11.28 -1.31 -0.91
CA LEU A 19 11.30 -1.67 -2.33
C LEU A 19 12.73 -1.76 -2.89
N THR A 20 13.03 -2.87 -3.57
CA THR A 20 14.23 -2.98 -4.41
C THR A 20 14.13 -2.08 -5.65
N GLY A 21 15.25 -1.87 -6.35
CA GLY A 21 15.29 -1.07 -7.58
C GLY A 21 14.31 -1.59 -8.65
N ASP A 22 14.27 -2.91 -8.85
CA ASP A 22 13.37 -3.54 -9.83
C ASP A 22 11.91 -3.44 -9.41
N GLN A 23 11.61 -3.62 -8.12
CA GLN A 23 10.25 -3.49 -7.59
C GLN A 23 9.73 -2.07 -7.74
N ARG A 24 10.56 -1.07 -7.43
CA ARG A 24 10.23 0.36 -7.62
C ARG A 24 10.00 0.69 -9.10
N THR A 25 10.84 0.16 -9.98
CA THR A 25 10.68 0.35 -11.43
C THR A 25 9.35 -0.20 -11.92
N MET A 26 8.98 -1.42 -11.49
CA MET A 26 7.70 -2.03 -11.86
C MET A 26 6.50 -1.20 -11.39
N VAL A 27 6.53 -0.71 -10.14
CA VAL A 27 5.50 0.16 -9.60
C VAL A 27 5.33 1.42 -10.46
N PHE A 28 6.42 2.06 -10.88
CA PHE A 28 6.35 3.27 -11.71
C PHE A 28 5.78 3.00 -13.10
N VAL A 29 6.11 1.85 -13.70
CA VAL A 29 5.53 1.41 -14.96
C VAL A 29 4.02 1.21 -14.82
N GLU A 30 3.59 0.49 -13.78
CA GLU A 30 2.17 0.20 -13.54
C GLU A 30 1.36 1.48 -13.33
N VAL A 31 1.85 2.40 -12.50
CA VAL A 31 1.18 3.69 -12.30
C VAL A 31 1.16 4.51 -13.60
N GLY A 32 2.26 4.53 -14.36
CA GLY A 32 2.35 5.24 -15.64
C GLY A 32 1.43 4.67 -16.74
N CYS A 33 1.13 3.38 -16.70
CA CYS A 33 0.19 2.72 -17.61
C CYS A 33 -1.27 2.80 -17.16
N GLY A 34 -1.56 3.38 -15.99
CA GLY A 34 -2.92 3.45 -15.43
C GLY A 34 -3.30 2.25 -14.55
N GLU A 35 -2.41 1.28 -14.37
CA GLU A 35 -2.58 0.08 -13.55
C GLU A 35 -2.29 0.35 -12.07
N SER A 36 -2.84 1.45 -11.54
CA SER A 36 -2.55 1.92 -10.18
C SER A 36 -3.02 0.92 -9.10
N TYR A 37 -4.08 0.17 -9.39
CA TYR A 37 -4.54 -0.91 -8.52
C TYR A 37 -3.45 -1.99 -8.33
N LEU A 38 -2.85 -2.47 -9.44
CA LEU A 38 -1.80 -3.48 -9.40
C LEU A 38 -0.55 -2.98 -8.67
N ALA A 39 -0.22 -1.71 -8.85
CA ALA A 39 0.87 -1.06 -8.12
C ALA A 39 0.61 -1.07 -6.60
N ILE A 40 -0.58 -0.65 -6.18
CA ILE A 40 -0.98 -0.62 -4.75
C ILE A 40 -0.95 -2.03 -4.14
N GLU A 41 -1.57 -3.00 -4.80
CA GLU A 41 -1.60 -4.40 -4.36
C GLU A 41 -0.18 -4.96 -4.20
N ARG A 42 0.70 -4.70 -5.17
CA ARG A 42 2.10 -5.15 -5.13
C ARG A 42 2.88 -4.52 -3.98
N ILE A 43 2.77 -3.21 -3.79
CA ILE A 43 3.46 -2.53 -2.69
C ILE A 43 2.99 -3.11 -1.36
N LEU A 44 1.68 -3.26 -1.15
CA LEU A 44 1.13 -3.81 0.08
C LEU A 44 1.59 -5.26 0.32
N ARG A 45 1.67 -6.09 -0.72
CA ARG A 45 2.24 -7.45 -0.59
C ARG A 45 3.70 -7.45 -0.18
N ILE A 46 4.51 -6.58 -0.77
CA ILE A 46 5.94 -6.46 -0.43
C ILE A 46 6.09 -5.99 1.02
N VAL A 47 5.34 -4.97 1.42
CA VAL A 47 5.30 -4.45 2.79
C VAL A 47 4.93 -5.55 3.79
N VAL A 48 3.86 -6.31 3.52
CA VAL A 48 3.46 -7.45 4.36
C VAL A 48 4.53 -8.54 4.40
N GLY A 49 5.09 -8.91 3.24
CA GLY A 49 6.10 -9.96 3.13
C GLY A 49 7.41 -9.62 3.85
N ASN A 50 7.79 -8.35 3.87
CA ASN A 50 8.99 -7.84 4.54
C ASN A 50 8.75 -7.43 6.00
N GLY A 51 7.50 -7.49 6.49
CA GLY A 51 7.16 -7.01 7.83
C GLY A 51 7.44 -5.51 8.02
N PHE A 52 7.36 -4.72 6.94
CA PHE A 52 7.68 -3.30 6.99
C PHE A 52 6.48 -2.50 7.52
N PRO A 53 6.61 -1.74 8.62
CA PRO A 53 5.51 -0.95 9.14
C PRO A 53 5.24 0.27 8.24
N LEU A 54 3.96 0.58 7.99
CA LEU A 54 3.55 1.81 7.31
C LEU A 54 3.08 2.87 8.31
N PRO A 55 3.25 4.18 8.00
CA PRO A 55 2.77 5.25 8.86
C PRO A 55 1.26 5.18 9.11
N THR A 56 0.83 5.42 10.34
CA THR A 56 -0.60 5.39 10.73
C THR A 56 -1.46 6.35 9.89
N ALA A 57 -0.94 7.53 9.56
CA ALA A 57 -1.63 8.49 8.71
C ALA A 57 -1.88 7.94 7.29
N LEU A 58 -0.92 7.20 6.73
CA LEU A 58 -1.07 6.54 5.43
C LEU A 58 -2.08 5.39 5.50
N LEU A 59 -2.09 4.62 6.60
CA LEU A 59 -3.08 3.56 6.82
C LEU A 59 -4.51 4.10 6.99
N ALA A 60 -4.67 5.31 7.53
CA ALA A 60 -5.96 6.01 7.57
C ALA A 60 -6.40 6.42 6.16
N ALA A 61 -5.52 7.09 5.41
CA ALA A 61 -5.79 7.50 4.02
C ALA A 61 -6.11 6.30 3.10
N LEU A 62 -5.40 5.17 3.25
CA LEU A 62 -5.67 3.93 2.55
C LEU A 62 -7.07 3.38 2.84
N THR A 63 -7.53 3.50 4.08
CA THR A 63 -8.86 3.01 4.47
C THR A 63 -9.96 3.86 3.88
N GLU A 64 -9.78 5.18 3.88
CA GLU A 64 -10.72 6.11 3.24
C GLU A 64 -10.78 5.87 1.73
N TRP A 65 -9.63 5.70 1.07
CA TRP A 65 -9.56 5.36 -0.35
C TRP A 65 -10.20 4.00 -0.66
N LEU A 66 -10.01 2.98 0.17
CA LEU A 66 -10.71 1.69 0.03
C LEU A 66 -12.22 1.78 0.22
N GLY A 67 -12.73 2.86 0.81
CA GLY A 67 -14.16 3.16 0.84
C GLY A 67 -14.74 3.42 -0.56
N LEU A 68 -13.91 3.74 -1.55
CA LEU A 68 -14.33 3.96 -2.94
C LEU A 68 -14.57 2.65 -3.71
N TYR A 69 -14.08 1.53 -3.18
CA TYR A 69 -14.14 0.21 -3.81
C TYR A 69 -15.27 -0.68 -3.28
N VAL A 70 -16.23 -0.10 -2.55
CA VAL A 70 -17.28 -0.87 -1.85
C VAL A 70 -18.08 -1.77 -2.80
N GLY A 71 -18.08 -3.07 -2.51
CA GLY A 71 -18.78 -4.10 -3.28
C GLY A 71 -17.95 -4.74 -4.39
N SER A 72 -16.69 -4.34 -4.57
CA SER A 72 -15.80 -4.94 -5.57
C SER A 72 -15.03 -6.16 -5.02
N PRO A 73 -14.73 -7.18 -5.83
CA PRO A 73 -13.82 -8.26 -5.42
C PRO A 73 -12.44 -7.76 -4.94
N GLU A 74 -11.96 -6.70 -5.58
CA GLU A 74 -10.68 -6.02 -5.35
C GLU A 74 -10.58 -5.45 -3.93
N GLU A 75 -11.70 -4.95 -3.40
CA GLU A 75 -11.85 -4.42 -2.04
C GLU A 75 -11.44 -5.43 -0.98
N ARG A 76 -11.88 -6.69 -1.13
CA ARG A 76 -11.64 -7.73 -0.12
C ARG A 76 -10.14 -8.00 0.01
N LEU A 77 -9.48 -8.21 -1.13
CA LEU A 77 -8.05 -8.49 -1.16
C LEU A 77 -7.23 -7.35 -0.56
N LEU A 78 -7.51 -6.11 -0.97
CA LEU A 78 -6.77 -4.95 -0.47
C LEU A 78 -7.02 -4.69 1.01
N ARG A 79 -8.25 -4.91 1.50
CA ARG A 79 -8.54 -4.81 2.94
C ARG A 79 -7.79 -5.83 3.76
N ASP A 80 -7.72 -7.07 3.30
CA ASP A 80 -6.95 -8.12 3.99
C ASP A 80 -5.47 -7.75 4.08
N LEU A 81 -4.90 -7.18 3.01
CA LEU A 81 -3.52 -6.68 3.02
C LEU A 81 -3.34 -5.51 4.00
N VAL A 82 -4.26 -4.52 4.01
CA VAL A 82 -4.19 -3.38 4.94
C VAL A 82 -4.32 -3.82 6.40
N ILE A 83 -5.18 -4.80 6.70
CA ILE A 83 -5.30 -5.39 8.04
C ILE A 83 -3.98 -6.05 8.46
N ARG A 84 -3.35 -6.80 7.56
CA ARG A 84 -2.04 -7.41 7.82
C ARG A 84 -0.97 -6.35 8.07
N VAL A 85 -0.90 -5.30 7.27
CA VAL A 85 0.06 -4.20 7.51
C VAL A 85 -0.20 -3.56 8.88
N ARG A 86 -1.45 -3.33 9.27
CA ARG A 86 -1.79 -2.79 10.60
C ARG A 86 -1.32 -3.68 11.74
N SER A 87 -1.36 -5.00 11.56
CA SER A 87 -0.84 -5.93 12.57
C SER A 87 0.69 -5.95 12.68
N LEU A 88 1.42 -5.28 11.76
CA LEU A 88 2.87 -5.12 11.85
C LEU A 88 3.31 -4.03 12.86
N GLY A 89 2.36 -3.31 13.50
CA GLY A 89 2.64 -2.41 14.63
C GLY A 89 1.55 -2.48 15.71
N PRO A 90 1.87 -2.34 17.02
CA PRO A 90 3.02 -1.64 17.61
C PRO A 90 3.94 -2.54 18.47
N ASP A 91 5.17 -2.81 18.02
CA ASP A 91 6.24 -3.43 18.85
C ASP A 91 7.52 -2.56 18.93
N PHE A 92 7.39 -1.23 18.78
CA PHE A 92 8.55 -0.32 18.85
C PHE A 92 8.32 0.89 19.75
N GLU A 93 7.94 0.65 21.01
CA GLU A 93 8.08 1.60 22.13
C GLU A 93 8.34 0.79 23.42
N ALA A 94 9.58 0.34 23.62
CA ALA A 94 10.15 -0.04 24.93
C ALA A 94 11.68 -0.11 24.82
N GLY A 95 12.34 1.05 25.01
CA GLY A 95 13.78 1.19 25.14
C GLY A 95 14.12 2.54 25.77
#